data_AF-A0A7C1SQF7-F1
#
_entry.id   AF-A0A7C1SQF7-F1
#
_cell.length_a   1.000
_cell.length_b   1.000
_cell.length_c   1.000
_cell.angle_alpha   90.00
_cell.angle_beta   90.00
_cell.angle_gamma   90.00
#
_symmetry.space_group_name_H-M   'P 1'
#
loop_
_entity.id
_entity.type
_entity.pdbx_description
1 polymer ?
#
loop_
_entity_poly.entity_id
_entity_poly.type
_entity_poly.pdbx_seq_one_letter_code
_entity_poly.pdbx_strand_id
1 'polypeptide(L)'
;TAVRIAIGAAAPTVIRARLVEEALTGKKINKKLLSESAGLVTGDISPITDIRSTRQYRNQVAPVLIADTFEQAWKRSGGNPL
;
A
#
# COMPACT_ATOMS: atom_id res chain seq x y z
N THR A 1 -15.92 -0.42 7.36
CA THR A 1 -15.07 -1.31 6.55
C THR A 1 -13.68 -1.33 7.14
N ALA A 2 -13.15 -2.51 7.49
CA ALA A 2 -11.79 -2.63 8.00
C ALA A 2 -10.82 -2.83 6.83
N VAL A 3 -9.83 -1.94 6.69
CA VAL A 3 -8.75 -2.07 5.69
C VAL A 3 -7.55 -2.72 6.36
N ARG A 4 -6.96 -3.72 5.71
CA ARG A 4 -5.80 -4.47 6.21
C ARG A 4 -4.85 -4.77 5.06
N ILE A 5 -3.62 -4.25 5.12
CA ILE A 5 -2.63 -4.31 4.04
C ILE A 5 -1.33 -4.85 4.64
N ALA A 6 -0.84 -5.96 4.09
CA ALA A 6 0.43 -6.55 4.47
C ALA A 6 1.43 -6.47 3.31
N ILE A 7 2.71 -6.28 3.63
CA ILE A 7 3.78 -6.11 2.65
C ILE A 7 4.94 -7.03 3.00
N GLY A 8 5.35 -7.82 2.02
CA GLY A 8 6.58 -8.61 2.07
C GLY A 8 7.69 -7.96 1.23
N ALA A 9 8.93 -8.44 1.43
CA ALA A 9 10.12 -8.02 0.67
C ALA A 9 10.52 -6.52 0.75
N ALA A 10 9.82 -5.72 1.55
CA ALA A 10 10.12 -4.30 1.79
C ALA A 10 10.57 -3.99 3.23
N ALA A 11 10.80 -5.03 4.05
CA ALA A 11 11.30 -4.96 5.42
C ALA A 11 11.93 -6.32 5.81
N PRO A 12 12.64 -6.44 6.96
CA PRO A 12 13.21 -7.71 7.42
C PRO A 12 12.18 -8.84 7.64
N THR A 13 10.93 -8.47 7.97
CA THR A 13 9.79 -9.38 8.11
C THR A 13 8.58 -8.83 7.33
N VAL A 14 7.53 -9.65 7.18
CA VAL A 14 6.23 -9.13 6.70
C VAL A 14 5.72 -8.10 7.71
N ILE A 15 5.27 -6.96 7.22
CA ILE A 15 4.75 -5.85 8.04
C ILE A 15 3.38 -5.41 7.55
N ARG A 16 2.70 -4.61 8.37
CA ARG A 16 1.43 -3.97 8.06
C ARG A 16 1.66 -2.53 7.61
N ALA A 17 0.99 -2.10 6.56
CA ALA A 17 1.03 -0.71 6.10
C ALA A 17 0.04 0.14 6.89
N ARG A 18 0.30 0.31 8.19
CA ARG A 18 -0.65 0.91 9.15
C ARG A 18 -1.03 2.33 8.76
N LEU A 19 -0.07 3.13 8.28
CA LEU A 19 -0.36 4.51 7.87
C LEU A 19 -1.36 4.55 6.71
N VAL A 20 -1.25 3.61 5.77
CA VAL A 20 -2.20 3.47 4.65
C VAL A 20 -3.55 2.98 5.15
N GLU A 21 -3.57 1.98 6.05
CA GLU A 21 -4.81 1.44 6.63
C GLU A 21 -5.61 2.51 7.37
N GLU A 22 -4.94 3.29 8.21
CA GLU A 22 -5.53 4.41 8.97
C GLU A 22 -6.05 5.50 8.02
N ALA A 23 -5.30 5.80 6.96
CA ALA A 23 -5.70 6.81 5.99
C ALA A 23 -6.94 6.43 5.17
N LEU A 24 -7.21 5.14 4.97
CA LEU A 24 -8.35 4.65 4.17
C LEU A 24 -9.55 4.23 5.03
N THR A 25 -9.32 3.73 6.24
CA THR A 25 -10.38 3.17 7.08
C THR A 25 -11.44 4.23 7.42
N GLY A 26 -12.71 3.88 7.22
CA GLY A 26 -13.84 4.76 7.53
C GLY A 26 -14.06 5.91 6.54
N LYS A 27 -13.22 6.05 5.50
CA LYS A 27 -13.36 7.12 4.50
C LYS A 27 -14.08 6.64 3.23
N LYS A 28 -14.64 7.60 2.48
CA LYS A 28 -15.16 7.35 1.14
C LYS A 28 -14.00 7.17 0.17
N ILE A 29 -13.83 5.95 -0.32
CA ILE A 29 -12.74 5.60 -1.23
C ILE A 29 -12.98 6.25 -2.61
N ASN A 30 -11.93 6.86 -3.14
CA ASN A 30 -11.83 7.38 -4.52
C ASN A 30 -10.37 7.32 -4.97
N LYS A 31 -10.12 7.45 -6.28
CA LYS A 31 -8.76 7.37 -6.85
C LYS A 31 -7.75 8.34 -6.24
N LYS A 32 -8.16 9.57 -5.95
CA LYS A 32 -7.28 10.59 -5.34
C LYS A 32 -6.85 10.17 -3.93
N LEU A 33 -7.82 9.81 -3.08
CA LEU A 33 -7.55 9.35 -1.72
C LEU A 33 -6.66 8.11 -1.71
N LEU A 34 -6.89 7.16 -2.62
CA LEU A 34 -6.08 5.95 -2.72
C LEU A 34 -4.63 6.29 -3.07
N SER A 35 -4.42 7.14 -4.08
CA SER A 35 -3.09 7.58 -4.50
C SER A 35 -2.32 8.28 -3.37
N GLU A 36 -2.98 9.24 -2.70
CA GLU A 36 -2.38 9.97 -1.57
C GLU A 36 -2.06 9.05 -0.39
N SER A 37 -3.00 8.15 -0.05
CA SER A 37 -2.82 7.22 1.07
C SER A 37 -1.74 6.18 0.80
N ALA A 38 -1.65 5.66 -0.43
CA ALA A 38 -0.67 4.66 -0.79
C ALA A 38 0.78 5.16 -0.64
N GLY A 39 1.02 6.46 -0.85
CA GLY A 39 2.34 7.08 -0.62
C GLY A 39 2.85 6.97 0.82
N LEU A 40 1.93 6.92 1.79
CA LEU A 40 2.26 6.84 3.22
C LEU A 40 3.00 5.55 3.59
N VAL A 41 2.93 4.51 2.75
CA VAL A 41 3.63 3.24 2.99
C VAL A 41 5.14 3.42 3.15
N THR A 42 5.71 4.46 2.55
CA THR A 42 7.14 4.75 2.66
C THR A 42 7.59 5.02 4.11
N GLY A 43 6.66 5.40 4.99
CA GLY A 43 6.91 5.52 6.44
C GLY A 43 6.82 4.20 7.21
N ASP A 44 6.23 3.15 6.62
CA ASP A 44 6.08 1.83 7.26
C ASP A 44 7.20 0.85 6.84
N ILE A 45 7.75 0.98 5.64
CA ILE A 45 8.73 0.05 5.07
C ILE A 45 10.19 0.42 5.40
N SER A 46 11.08 -0.58 5.42
CA SER A 46 12.53 -0.38 5.61
C SER A 46 13.34 -1.27 4.64
N PRO A 47 13.31 -0.96 3.33
CA PRO A 47 13.94 -1.81 2.32
C PRO A 47 15.47 -1.68 2.31
N ILE A 48 16.14 -2.80 2.02
CA ILE A 48 17.58 -2.85 1.72
C ILE A 48 17.81 -2.69 0.21
N THR A 49 19.07 -2.54 -0.19
CA THR A 49 19.51 -2.71 -1.58
C THR A 49 20.18 -4.08 -1.69
N ASP A 50 19.83 -4.87 -2.71
CA ASP A 50 20.43 -6.17 -3.01
C ASP A 50 20.37 -6.47 -4.52
N ILE A 51 20.79 -7.68 -4.93
CA ILE A 51 20.83 -8.10 -6.35
C ILE A 51 19.47 -8.06 -7.06
N ARG A 52 18.36 -8.04 -6.33
CA ARG A 52 17.00 -8.03 -6.88
C ARG A 52 16.53 -6.61 -7.14
N SER A 53 16.94 -5.65 -6.30
CA SER A 53 16.57 -4.24 -6.47
C SER A 53 17.25 -3.29 -5.47
N THR A 54 17.06 -1.98 -5.67
CA THR A 54 17.52 -0.92 -4.77
C THR A 54 16.45 -0.51 -3.77
N ARG A 55 16.89 0.03 -2.62
CA ARG A 55 16.02 0.70 -1.65
C ARG A 55 15.13 1.77 -2.31
N GLN A 56 15.72 2.59 -3.18
CA GLN A 56 15.00 3.67 -3.87
C GLN A 56 13.88 3.13 -4.75
N TYR A 57 14.16 2.10 -5.56
CA TYR A 57 13.14 1.48 -6.40
C TYR A 57 12.01 0.87 -5.57
N ARG A 58 12.34 0.17 -4.48
CA ARG A 58 11.34 -0.39 -3.56
C ARG A 58 10.44 0.69 -2.95
N ASN A 59 11.00 1.83 -2.58
CA ASN A 59 10.22 2.98 -2.08
C ASN A 59 9.31 3.60 -3.15
N GLN A 60 9.71 3.57 -4.42
CA GLN A 60 8.90 4.09 -5.53
C GLN A 60 7.77 3.13 -5.92
N VAL A 61 8.03 1.83 -5.90
CA VAL A 61 7.09 0.81 -6.37
C VAL A 61 6.08 0.40 -5.29
N ALA A 62 6.44 0.45 -4.01
CA ALA A 62 5.52 0.05 -2.93
C ALA A 62 4.17 0.81 -2.97
N PRO A 63 4.11 2.16 -3.13
CA PRO A 63 2.85 2.87 -3.30
C PRO A 63 2.03 2.40 -4.50
N VAL A 64 2.68 2.11 -5.63
CA VAL A 64 2.01 1.65 -6.86
C VAL A 64 1.35 0.29 -6.64
N LEU A 65 2.11 -0.68 -6.10
CA LEU A 65 1.59 -2.01 -5.84
C LEU A 65 0.44 -2.00 -4.82
N ILE A 66 0.48 -1.11 -3.84
CA ILE A 66 -0.61 -0.94 -2.88
C ILE A 66 -1.86 -0.43 -3.57
N ALA A 67 -1.75 0.60 -4.41
CA ALA A 67 -2.89 1.14 -5.13
C ALA A 67 -3.53 0.05 -6.03
N ASP A 68 -2.71 -0.64 -6.83
CA ASP A 68 -3.18 -1.70 -7.73
C ASP A 68 -3.83 -2.87 -6.97
N THR A 69 -3.19 -3.31 -5.89
CA THR A 69 -3.70 -4.43 -5.07
C THR A 69 -4.98 -4.03 -4.34
N PHE A 70 -5.03 -2.80 -3.83
CA PHE A 70 -6.22 -2.27 -3.16
C PHE A 70 -7.39 -2.17 -4.13
N GLU A 71 -7.20 -1.67 -5.35
CA GLU A 71 -8.26 -1.56 -6.35
C GLU A 71 -8.87 -2.94 -6.68
N GLN A 72 -8.02 -3.97 -6.83
CA GLN A 72 -8.50 -5.35 -7.00
C GLN A 72 -9.28 -5.85 -5.79
N ALA A 73 -8.79 -5.61 -4.58
CA ALA A 73 -9.47 -6.01 -3.35
C ALA A 73 -10.81 -5.28 -3.17
N TRP A 74 -10.85 -3.99 -3.51
CA TRP A 74 -12.03 -3.15 -3.46
C TRP A 74 -13.13 -3.66 -4.39
N LYS A 75 -12.77 -3.95 -5.65
CA LYS A 75 -13.69 -4.57 -6.61
C LYS A 75 -14.22 -5.91 -6.11
N ARG A 76 -13.36 -6.77 -5.55
CA ARG A 76 -13.76 -8.07 -4.98
C ARG A 76 -14.66 -7.93 -3.74
N SER A 77 -14.53 -6.83 -3.00
CA SER A 77 -15.37 -6.55 -1.83
C SER A 77 -16.76 -5.99 -2.17
N GLY A 78 -17.06 -5.78 -3.47
CA GLY A 78 -18.31 -5.18 -3.94
C GLY A 78 -18.29 -3.65 -4.01
N GLY A 79 -17.11 -3.04 -3.92
CA GLY A 79 -16.93 -1.61 -4.09
C GLY A 79 -17.10 -1.17 -5.55
N ASN A 80 -17.57 0.06 -5.76
CA ASN A 80 -17.67 0.67 -7.09
C ASN A 80 -16.28 0.93 -7.69
N PRO A 81 -16.13 0.96 -9.03
CA PRO A 81 -14.89 1.36 -9.68
C PRO A 81 -14.38 2.73 -9.18
N LEU A 82 -13.06 2.84 -8.96
CA LEU A 82 -12.41 4.01 -8.34
C LEU A 82 -11.97 5.09 -9.33
#